data_AF-A0A815QDH2-F1
#
_entry.id   AF-A0A815QDH2-F1
#
_cell.length_a   1.000
_cell.length_b   1.000
_cell.length_c   1.000
_cell.angle_alpha   90.00
_cell.angle_beta   90.00
_cell.angle_gamma   90.00
#
_symmetry.space_group_name_H-M   'P 1'
#
loop_
_entity.id
_entity.type
_entity.pdbx_description
1 polymer ?
#
loop_
_entity_poly.entity_id
_entity_poly.type
_entity_poly.pdbx_seq_one_letter_code
_entity_poly.pdbx_strand_id
1 'polypeptide(L)' 'MDDIQQCSHVIVMAATNRPNSFNPALRRFDLEINIDIPDVVDRLEILCIHTKNMKLGDDVDLVQIANETHGYVGAD' A
#
# COMPACT_ATOMS: atom_id res chain seq x y z
N MET A 1 19.95 32.53 -1.45
CA MET A 1 18.57 32.31 -0.98
C MET A 1 17.72 32.64 -2.17
N ASP A 2 17.55 31.67 -3.05
CA ASP A 2 16.88 31.89 -4.33
C ASP A 2 15.39 31.64 -4.15
N ASP A 3 14.62 32.63 -4.59
CA ASP A 3 13.17 32.66 -4.69
C ASP A 3 12.65 31.41 -5.42
N ILE A 4 12.14 30.44 -4.66
CA ILE A 4 11.34 29.36 -5.23
C ILE A 4 9.91 29.87 -5.28
N GLN A 5 9.50 30.27 -6.49
CA GLN A 5 8.12 30.56 -6.84
C GLN A 5 7.18 29.49 -6.27
N GLN A 6 6.11 29.97 -5.66
CA GLN A 6 5.08 29.18 -5.02
C GLN A 6 4.33 28.34 -6.08
N CYS A 7 4.85 27.15 -6.36
CA CYS A 7 4.18 26.13 -7.18
C CYS A 7 2.99 25.56 -6.40
N SER A 8 1.88 26.29 -6.37
CA SER A 8 0.71 26.00 -5.53
C SER A 8 -0.13 24.77 -5.93
N HIS A 9 0.36 23.91 -6.83
CA HIS A 9 -0.41 22.77 -7.36
C HIS A 9 0.40 21.47 -7.54
N VAL A 10 1.62 21.38 -6.97
CA VAL A 10 2.45 20.16 -7.10
C VAL A 10 2.49 19.42 -5.77
N ILE A 11 2.03 18.17 -5.79
CA ILE A 11 2.18 17.22 -4.68
C ILE A 11 3.32 16.27 -5.03
N VAL A 12 4.32 16.17 -4.15
CA VAL A 12 5.42 15.22 -4.28
C VAL A 12 5.17 14.05 -3.34
N MET A 13 5.12 12.84 -3.88
CA MET A 13 5.04 11.60 -3.11
C MET A 13 6.34 10.82 -3.26
N ALA A 14 6.81 10.22 -2.19
CA ALA A 14 7.96 9.33 -2.16
C ALA A 14 7.61 8.05 -1.41
N ALA A 15 8.18 6.93 -1.81
CA ALA A 15 7.98 5.62 -1.18
C ALA A 15 9.33 4.96 -0.90
N THR A 16 9.47 4.32 0.26
CA THR A 16 10.67 3.56 0.62
C THR A 16 10.34 2.38 1.53
N ASN A 17 11.08 1.27 1.36
CA ASN A 17 11.09 0.15 2.29
C ASN A 17 12.18 0.27 3.37
N ARG A 18 12.94 1.37 3.39
CA ARG A 18 14.02 1.64 4.35
C ARG A 18 13.96 3.08 4.86
N PRO A 19 12.95 3.44 5.68
CA PRO A 19 12.76 4.82 6.15
C PRO A 19 13.97 5.35 6.93
N ASN A 20 14.69 4.47 7.64
CA ASN A 20 15.85 4.83 8.44
C ASN A 20 17.16 4.98 7.64
N SER A 21 17.16 4.67 6.33
CA SER A 21 18.34 4.81 5.48
C SER A 21 18.46 6.18 4.82
N PHE A 22 17.50 7.08 5.02
CA PHE A 22 17.52 8.42 4.44
C PHE A 22 18.29 9.42 5.27
N ASN A 23 18.94 10.37 4.58
CA ASN A 23 19.47 11.55 5.24
C ASN A 23 18.30 12.34 5.86
N PRO A 24 18.35 12.68 7.17
CA PRO A 24 17.30 13.46 7.82
C PRO A 24 16.96 14.78 7.12
N ALA A 25 17.92 15.40 6.41
CA ALA A 25 17.69 16.62 5.65
C ALA A 25 16.76 16.45 4.44
N LEU A 26 16.63 15.23 3.91
CA LEU A 26 15.69 14.87 2.83
C LEU A 26 14.32 14.43 3.38
N ARG A 27 14.21 14.20 4.69
CA ARG A 27 12.99 13.79 5.38
C ARG A 27 12.11 15.00 5.74
N ARG A 28 12.04 15.99 4.83
CA ARG A 28 11.19 17.18 4.96
C ARG A 28 9.86 16.98 4.23
N PHE A 29 9.22 15.84 4.46
CA PHE A 29 7.85 15.59 4.03
C PHE A 29 6.91 15.94 5.18
N ASP A 30 5.83 16.65 4.88
CA ASP A 30 4.85 17.06 5.90
C ASP A 30 4.00 15.88 6.39
N LEU A 31 3.87 14.84 5.58
CA LEU A 31 3.09 13.64 5.87
C LEU A 31 3.93 12.38 5.64
N GLU A 32 3.94 11.52 6.64
CA GLU A 32 4.50 10.16 6.55
C GLU A 32 3.38 9.15 6.78
N ILE A 33 3.24 8.20 5.87
CA ILE A 33 2.27 7.11 5.95
C ILE A 33 3.05 5.80 5.97
N ASN A 34 2.84 5.01 7.03
CA ASN A 34 3.34 3.64 7.08
C ASN A 34 2.28 2.72 6.48
N ILE A 35 2.75 1.78 5.65
CA ILE A 35 1.91 0.73 5.06
C ILE A 35 2.30 -0.56 5.74
N ASP A 36 1.39 -1.10 6.53
CA ASP A 36 1.57 -2.36 7.25
C ASP A 36 1.11 -3.55 6.40
N ILE A 37 1.40 -4.76 6.90
CA ILE A 37 0.94 -6.01 6.28
C ILE A 37 -0.59 -6.08 6.42
N PRO A 38 -1.34 -6.40 5.35
CA PRO A 38 -2.80 -6.43 5.38
C PRO A 38 -3.33 -7.46 6.38
N ASP A 39 -4.40 -7.12 7.08
CA ASP A 39 -5.10 -8.06 7.95
C ASP A 39 -6.00 -9.02 7.14
N VAL A 40 -6.78 -9.87 7.83
CA VAL A 40 -7.66 -10.83 7.15
C VAL A 40 -8.73 -10.13 6.30
N VAL A 41 -9.27 -9.00 6.79
CA VAL A 41 -10.31 -8.22 6.12
C VAL A 41 -9.71 -7.54 4.89
N ASP A 42 -8.55 -6.92 5.03
CA ASP A 42 -7.80 -6.30 3.94
C ASP A 42 -7.48 -7.33 2.84
N ARG A 43 -6.98 -8.52 3.22
CA ARG A 43 -6.68 -9.60 2.27
C ARG A 43 -7.92 -10.09 1.54
N LEU A 44 -9.05 -10.23 2.24
CA LEU A 44 -10.32 -10.57 1.60
C LEU A 44 -10.73 -9.51 0.57
N GLU A 45 -10.57 -8.23 0.89
CA GLU A 45 -10.89 -7.14 -0.04
C GLU A 45 -9.98 -7.17 -1.27
N ILE A 46 -8.68 -7.34 -1.08
CA ILE A 46 -7.70 -7.51 -2.17
C ILE A 46 -8.12 -8.68 -3.08
N LEU A 47 -8.40 -9.85 -2.51
CA LEU A 47 -8.86 -11.03 -3.25
C LEU A 47 -10.16 -10.74 -4.02
N CYS A 48 -11.13 -10.07 -3.40
CA CYS A 48 -12.38 -9.67 -4.05
C CYS A 48 -12.13 -8.74 -5.24
N ILE A 49 -11.22 -7.77 -5.12
CA ILE A 49 -10.88 -6.83 -6.21
C ILE A 49 -10.25 -7.59 -7.38
N HIS A 50 -9.30 -8.47 -7.12
CA HIS A 50 -8.61 -9.22 -8.17
C HIS A 50 -9.52 -10.25 -8.86
N THR A 51 -10.46 -10.83 -8.12
CA THR A 51 -11.38 -11.85 -8.65
C THR A 51 -12.70 -11.30 -9.18
N LYS A 52 -12.98 -9.99 -9.01
CA LYS A 52 -14.26 -9.34 -9.39
C LYS A 52 -14.75 -9.65 -10.81
N ASN A 53 -13.83 -9.80 -11.77
CA ASN A 53 -14.16 -10.05 -13.17
C ASN A 53 -13.83 -11.48 -13.63
N MET A 54 -13.63 -12.40 -12.69
CA MET A 54 -13.29 -13.80 -12.97
C MET A 54 -14.51 -14.69 -12.72
N LYS A 55 -14.65 -15.76 -13.51
CA LYS A 55 -15.55 -16.85 -13.17
C LYS A 55 -14.84 -17.73 -12.14
N LEU A 56 -15.25 -17.63 -10.89
CA LEU A 56 -14.80 -18.53 -9.83
C LEU A 56 -15.59 -19.84 -9.90
N GLY A 57 -14.96 -20.93 -9.46
CA GLY A 57 -15.65 -22.19 -9.23
C GLY A 57 -16.55 -22.10 -7.98
N ASP A 58 -17.57 -22.95 -7.90
CA ASP A 58 -18.48 -23.00 -6.75
C ASP A 58 -17.78 -23.44 -5.45
N ASP A 59 -16.59 -24.01 -5.57
CA ASP A 59 -15.72 -24.48 -4.49
C ASP A 59 -14.73 -23.42 -3.98
N VAL A 60 -14.71 -22.22 -4.57
CA VAL A 60 -13.77 -21.16 -4.18
C VAL A 60 -14.33 -20.33 -3.04
N ASP A 61 -13.77 -20.49 -1.84
CA ASP A 61 -14.05 -19.66 -0.67
C ASP A 61 -12.93 -18.63 -0.41
N LEU A 62 -13.16 -17.38 -0.80
CA LEU A 62 -12.21 -16.29 -0.61
C LEU A 62 -12.00 -15.93 0.87
N VAL A 63 -13.00 -16.16 1.73
CA VAL A 63 -12.88 -15.91 3.17
C VAL A 63 -11.93 -16.94 3.79
N GLN A 64 -12.05 -18.20 3.40
CA GLN A 64 -11.11 -19.23 3.83
C GLN A 64 -9.68 -18.89 3.37
N ILE A 65 -9.49 -18.54 2.09
CA ILE A 65 -8.18 -18.19 1.53
C ILE A 65 -7.58 -16.98 2.27
N ALA A 66 -8.38 -15.95 2.56
CA ALA A 66 -7.91 -14.77 3.31
C ALA A 66 -7.42 -15.14 4.73
N ASN A 67 -8.05 -16.13 5.39
CA ASN A 67 -7.64 -16.60 6.70
C ASN A 67 -6.32 -17.41 6.65
N GLU A 68 -6.11 -18.20 5.60
CA GLU A 68 -4.93 -19.07 5.47
C GLU A 68 -3.68 -18.33 4.98
N THR A 69 -3.84 -17.15 4.36
CA THR A 69 -2.75 -16.34 3.77
C THR A 69 -2.12 -15.35 4.76
N HIS A 70 -1.92 -15.76 6.01
CA HIS A 70 -1.28 -14.87 7.00
C HIS A 70 0.13 -14.44 6.56
N GLY A 71 0.41 -13.14 6.66
CA GLY A 71 1.72 -12.56 6.29
C GLY A 71 1.90 -12.28 4.80
N TYR A 72 0.93 -12.65 3.95
CA TYR A 72 0.94 -12.29 2.54
C TYR A 72 0.71 -10.80 2.36
N VAL A 73 1.38 -10.21 1.37
CA VAL A 73 1.20 -8.81 0.97
C VAL A 73 0.45 -8.73 -0.35
N GLY A 74 -0.08 -7.56 -0.72
CA GLY A 74 -0.90 -7.41 -1.93
C GLY A 74 -0.20 -7.68 -3.27
N ALA A 75 1.09 -8.01 -3.26
CA ALA A 75 1.82 -8.43 -4.45
C ALA A 75 1.93 -9.96 -4.61
N ASP A 76 1.68 -10.72 -3.54
CA ASP A 76 1.63 -12.19 -3.54
C ASP A 76 0.30 -12.69 -4.11
#